data_AF-A0A8I1DS70-F1
#
_entry.id   AF-A0A8I1DS70-F1
#
_cell.length_a   1.000
_cell.length_b   1.000
_cell.length_c   1.000
_cell.angle_alpha   90.00
_cell.angle_beta   90.00
_cell.angle_gamma   90.00
#
_symmetry.space_group_name_H-M   'P 1'
#
loop_
_entity.id
_entity.type
_entity.pdbx_description
1 polymer ?
#
loop_
_entity_poly.entity_id
_entity_poly.type
_entity_poly.pdbx_seq_one_letter_code
_entity_poly.pdbx_strand_id
1 'polypeptide(L)'
;DVTCVMVTHDQEEAMTMASRLAVMSEGKIVQIGSPGEVYEYPNSRFSAEFIGSTNLFEGRVVEDEPDHIFVESDDLEARMYVSHGVTGPLGMPVGISV
;
A
#
# COMPACT_ATOMS: atom_id res chain seq x y z
N ASP A 1 -20.07 24.37 -14.60
CA ASP A 1 -18.99 23.62 -13.95
C ASP A 1 -17.89 24.55 -13.48
N VAL A 2 -17.33 24.26 -12.30
CA VAL A 2 -16.20 24.98 -11.70
C VAL A 2 -15.12 23.96 -11.42
N THR A 3 -13.89 24.25 -11.84
CA THR A 3 -12.72 23.44 -11.50
C THR A 3 -12.11 23.99 -10.22
N CYS A 4 -11.92 23.12 -9.22
CA CYS A 4 -11.29 23.47 -7.95
C CYS A 4 -10.05 22.59 -7.73
N VAL A 5 -9.01 23.18 -7.14
CA VAL A 5 -7.86 22.45 -6.59
C VAL A 5 -7.83 22.74 -5.10
N MET A 6 -7.91 21.68 -4.30
CA MET A 6 -7.84 21.75 -2.85
C MET A 6 -6.54 21.13 -2.37
N VAL A 7 -5.91 21.76 -1.38
CA VAL A 7 -4.74 21.22 -0.69
C VAL A 7 -5.14 21.08 0.77
N THR A 8 -5.06 19.86 1.28
CA THR A 8 -5.35 19.56 2.68
C THR A 8 -4.27 18.63 3.22
N HIS A 9 -4.17 18.59 4.55
CA HIS A 9 -3.39 17.61 5.28
C HIS A 9 -4.28 16.50 5.84
N ASP A 10 -5.61 16.66 5.74
CA ASP A 10 -6.59 15.69 6.20
C ASP A 10 -6.94 14.72 5.06
N GLN A 11 -6.64 13.45 5.29
CA GLN A 11 -6.88 12.38 4.34
C GLN A 11 -8.37 12.13 4.14
N GLU A 12 -9.20 12.25 5.17
CA GLU A 12 -10.65 11.98 5.10
C GLU A 12 -11.34 13.02 4.20
N GLU A 13 -10.92 14.29 4.30
CA GLU A 13 -11.37 15.36 3.40
C GLU A 13 -10.98 15.08 1.94
N ALA A 14 -9.71 14.71 1.71
CA ALA A 14 -9.19 14.43 0.38
C ALA A 14 -9.90 13.22 -0.26
N MET A 15 -10.15 12.18 0.52
CA MET A 15 -10.80 10.95 0.07
C MET A 15 -12.28 11.14 -0.25
N THR A 16 -12.96 12.02 0.49
CA THR A 16 -14.40 12.25 0.34
C THR A 16 -14.73 13.23 -0.78
N MET A 17 -13.91 14.26 -0.96
CA MET A 17 -14.24 15.39 -1.85
C MET A 17 -13.60 15.29 -3.24
N ALA A 18 -12.49 14.59 -3.38
CA ALA A 18 -11.71 14.63 -4.61
C ALA A 18 -12.17 13.62 -5.65
N SER A 19 -12.30 14.06 -6.90
CA SER A 19 -12.44 13.14 -8.05
C SER A 19 -11.09 12.52 -8.42
N ARG A 20 -10.00 13.23 -8.13
CA ARG A 20 -8.61 12.82 -8.34
C ARG A 20 -7.77 13.34 -7.17
N LEU A 21 -6.93 12.48 -6.64
CA LEU A 21 -6.04 12.75 -5.52
C LEU A 21 -4.59 12.69 -6.01
N ALA A 22 -3.77 13.63 -5.54
CA ALA A 22 -2.33 13.65 -5.79
C ALA A 22 -1.58 13.68 -4.45
N VAL A 23 -0.76 12.67 -4.21
CA VAL A 23 0.15 12.62 -3.06
C VAL A 23 1.45 13.32 -3.44
N MET A 24 1.92 14.22 -2.59
CA MET A 24 3.14 14.99 -2.82
C MET A 24 4.14 14.82 -1.67
N SER A 25 5.42 14.74 -2.03
CA SER A 25 6.55 14.72 -1.09
C SER A 25 7.72 15.49 -1.68
N GLU A 26 8.42 16.28 -0.86
CA GLU A 26 9.57 17.10 -1.27
C GLU A 26 9.31 17.97 -2.52
N GLY A 27 8.08 18.48 -2.66
CA GLY A 27 7.66 19.28 -3.81
C GLY A 27 7.45 18.50 -5.11
N LYS A 28 7.46 17.16 -5.07
CA LYS A 28 7.21 16.27 -6.20
C LYS A 28 5.94 15.47 -5.97
N ILE A 29 5.23 15.17 -7.05
CA ILE A 29 4.08 14.26 -7.02
C ILE A 29 4.61 12.83 -7.00
N VAL A 30 4.18 12.06 -6.00
CA VAL A 30 4.57 10.66 -5.78
C VAL A 30 3.56 9.72 -6.44
N GLN A 31 2.27 10.03 -6.33
CA GLN A 31 1.19 9.24 -6.89
C GLN A 31 0.01 10.14 -7.26
N ILE A 32 -0.67 9.80 -8.35
CA ILE A 32 -1.96 10.39 -8.74
C ILE A 32 -2.91 9.24 -9.05
N GLY A 33 -4.14 9.33 -8.58
CA GLY A 33 -5.21 8.40 -8.91
C GLY A 33 -6.56 8.90 -8.43
N SER A 34 -7.60 8.10 -8.58
CA SER A 34 -8.82 8.27 -7.78
C SER A 34 -8.53 7.99 -6.30
N PRO A 35 -9.37 8.48 -5.36
CA PRO A 35 -9.25 8.14 -3.94
C PRO A 35 -9.10 6.63 -3.69
N GLY A 36 -9.96 5.81 -4.31
CA GLY A 36 -9.92 4.35 -4.18
C GLY A 36 -8.60 3.74 -4.66
N GLU A 37 -8.10 4.14 -5.84
CA GLU A 37 -6.82 3.62 -6.35
C GLU A 37 -5.64 3.99 -5.44
N VAL A 38 -5.63 5.22 -4.91
CA VAL A 38 -4.54 5.67 -4.05
C VAL A 38 -4.55 4.96 -2.69
N TYR A 39 -5.74 4.60 -2.19
CA TYR A 39 -5.91 3.86 -0.94
C TYR A 39 -5.69 2.35 -1.07
N GLU A 40 -6.31 1.71 -2.06
CA GLU A 40 -6.28 0.25 -2.23
C GLU A 40 -5.00 -0.24 -2.94
N TYR A 41 -4.41 0.61 -3.79
CA TYR A 41 -3.24 0.25 -4.61
C TYR A 41 -2.14 1.33 -4.52
N PRO A 42 -1.56 1.56 -3.33
CA PRO A 42 -0.46 2.50 -3.18
C PRO A 42 0.77 2.03 -4.00
N ASN A 43 1.39 2.97 -4.73
CA ASN A 43 2.51 2.64 -5.63
C ASN A 43 3.88 2.58 -4.94
N SER A 44 3.93 2.91 -3.66
CA SER A 44 5.14 2.97 -2.85
C SER A 44 4.79 2.89 -1.37
N ARG A 45 5.78 2.48 -0.55
CA ARG A 45 5.67 2.49 0.91
C ARG A 45 5.28 3.87 1.45
N PHE A 46 5.84 4.94 0.88
CA PHE A 46 5.48 6.31 1.27
C PHE A 46 4.00 6.60 1.04
N SER A 47 3.45 6.29 -0.13
CA SER A 47 2.03 6.51 -0.42
C SER A 47 1.13 5.67 0.50
N ALA A 48 1.54 4.44 0.80
CA ALA A 48 0.81 3.54 1.69
C ALA A 48 0.78 4.08 3.13
N GLU A 49 1.93 4.49 3.67
CA GLU A 49 2.06 5.11 5.00
C GLU A 49 1.36 6.49 5.07
N PHE A 50 1.29 7.20 3.94
CA PHE A 50 0.71 8.55 3.89
C PHE A 50 -0.82 8.56 3.81
N ILE A 51 -1.45 7.53 3.24
CA ILE A 51 -2.91 7.50 2.98
C ILE A 51 -3.64 6.59 3.97
N GLY A 52 -2.96 5.59 4.54
CA GLY A 52 -3.58 4.63 5.44
C GLY A 52 -2.77 4.34 6.70
N SER A 53 -3.48 4.02 7.77
CA SER A 53 -2.96 3.26 8.90
C SER A 53 -2.81 1.79 8.50
N THR A 54 -2.00 1.50 7.48
CA THR A 54 -1.76 0.11 7.08
C THR A 54 -0.84 -0.53 8.12
N ASN A 55 -1.09 -1.79 8.43
CA ASN A 55 -0.12 -2.57 9.18
C ASN A 55 0.92 -3.06 8.17
N LEU A 56 2.12 -2.51 8.26
CA LEU A 56 3.25 -2.96 7.47
C LEU A 56 4.01 -4.02 8.26
N PHE A 57 4.10 -5.22 7.70
CA PHE A 57 4.86 -6.33 8.26
C PHE A 57 6.05 -6.64 7.36
N GLU A 58 7.24 -6.69 7.94
CA GLU A 58 8.42 -7.21 7.25
C GLU A 58 8.48 -8.73 7.51
N GLY A 59 8.62 -9.51 6.45
CA GLY A 59 8.60 -10.96 6.55
C GLY A 59 9.48 -11.66 5.51
N ARG A 60 9.47 -12.98 5.56
CA ARG A 60 10.19 -13.85 4.63
C ARG A 60 9.24 -14.88 4.06
N VAL A 61 9.36 -15.14 2.76
CA VAL A 61 8.63 -16.22 2.09
C VAL A 61 9.11 -17.56 2.66
N VAL A 62 8.21 -18.32 3.27
CA VAL A 62 8.51 -19.65 3.84
C VAL A 62 7.89 -20.80 3.07
N GLU A 63 6.92 -20.50 2.22
CA GLU A 63 6.25 -21.45 1.32
C GLU A 63 5.92 -20.73 0.02
N ASP A 64 6.21 -21.38 -1.12
CA ASP A 64 6.00 -20.84 -2.46
C ASP A 64 5.33 -21.90 -3.33
N GLU A 65 4.03 -21.76 -3.52
CA GLU A 65 3.19 -22.63 -4.34
C GLU A 65 2.61 -21.84 -5.54
N PRO A 66 2.18 -22.50 -6.63
CA PRO A 66 1.74 -21.81 -7.84
C PRO A 66 0.58 -20.81 -7.66
N ASP A 67 -0.28 -21.03 -6.66
CA ASP A 67 -1.48 -20.25 -6.39
C ASP A 67 -1.41 -19.46 -5.08
N HIS A 68 -0.40 -19.68 -4.24
CA HIS A 68 -0.28 -18.99 -2.96
C HIS A 68 1.14 -19.00 -2.40
N ILE A 69 1.40 -18.07 -1.47
CA ILE A 69 2.60 -18.12 -0.64
C ILE A 69 2.23 -17.96 0.84
N PHE A 70 3.10 -18.47 1.72
CA PHE A 70 3.09 -18.11 3.12
C PHE A 70 4.30 -17.26 3.48
N VAL A 71 4.04 -16.22 4.29
CA VAL A 71 5.07 -15.32 4.79
C VAL A 71 5.08 -15.37 6.32
N GLU A 72 6.26 -15.58 6.89
CA GLU A 72 6.51 -15.43 8.33
C GLU A 72 7.09 -14.04 8.60
N SER A 73 6.63 -13.39 9.66
CA SER A 73 7.15 -12.12 10.16
C SER A 73 7.48 -12.30 11.63
N ASP A 74 8.58 -11.68 12.09
CA ASP A 74 8.95 -11.69 13.51
C ASP A 74 7.92 -10.91 14.37
N ASP A 75 7.10 -10.06 13.74
CA ASP A 75 6.06 -9.26 14.39
C ASP A 75 4.73 -10.02 14.60
N LEU A 76 4.58 -11.20 14.00
CA LEU A 76 3.34 -11.99 14.04
C LEU A 76 3.62 -13.45 14.41
N GLU A 77 2.88 -13.97 15.40
CA GLU A 77 2.95 -15.41 15.74
C GLU A 77 2.35 -16.32 14.66
N ALA A 78 1.50 -15.77 13.80
CA ALA A 78 0.81 -16.50 12.73
C ALA A 78 1.42 -16.17 11.35
N ARG A 79 1.44 -17.17 10.47
CA ARG A 79 1.83 -17.02 9.07
C ARG A 79 0.77 -16.23 8.30
N MET A 80 1.21 -15.33 7.43
CA MET A 80 0.34 -14.61 6.51
C MET A 80 0.16 -15.41 5.22
N TYR A 81 -1.10 -15.63 4.82
CA TYR A 81 -1.46 -16.26 3.55
C TYR A 81 -1.64 -15.18 2.47
N VAL A 82 -0.93 -15.32 1.36
CA VAL A 82 -1.10 -14.46 0.18
C VAL A 82 -1.65 -15.32 -0.94
N SER A 83 -2.82 -14.95 -1.46
CA SER A 83 -3.62 -15.73 -2.42
C SER A 83 -3.07 -15.79 -3.85
N HIS A 84 -1.80 -15.42 -4.04
CA HIS A 84 -1.12 -15.39 -5.32
C HIS A 84 0.38 -15.65 -5.10
N GLY A 85 1.03 -16.28 -6.09
CA GLY A 85 2.48 -16.46 -6.13
C GLY A 85 3.22 -15.13 -6.27
N VAL A 86 4.41 -15.03 -5.65
CA VAL A 86 5.32 -13.88 -5.81
C VAL A 86 6.59 -14.38 -6.49
N THR A 87 7.13 -13.62 -7.45
CA THR A 87 8.38 -14.02 -8.11
C THR A 87 9.57 -13.87 -7.15
N GLY A 88 10.07 -14.98 -6.60
CA GLY A 88 11.21 -14.96 -5.69
C GLY A 88 11.59 -16.33 -5.11
N PRO A 89 12.80 -16.49 -4.57
CA PRO A 89 13.20 -17.72 -3.87
C PRO A 89 12.65 -17.77 -2.42
N LEU A 90 12.57 -18.98 -1.85
CA LEU A 90 12.33 -19.17 -0.41
C LEU A 90 13.34 -18.36 0.43
N GLY A 91 12.86 -17.72 1.48
CA GLY A 91 13.62 -16.84 2.37
C GLY A 91 13.77 -15.40 1.88
N MET A 92 13.22 -15.07 0.70
CA MET A 92 13.22 -13.70 0.16
C MET A 92 12.52 -12.74 1.14
N PRO A 93 13.16 -11.62 1.51
CA PRO A 93 12.52 -10.58 2.32
C PRO A 93 11.42 -9.89 1.51
N VAL A 94 10.26 -9.73 2.14
CA VAL A 94 9.07 -9.12 1.56
C VAL A 94 8.41 -8.20 2.59
N GLY A 95 7.86 -7.08 2.11
CA GLY A 95 6.98 -6.23 2.91
C GLY A 95 5.53 -6.55 2.57
N ILE A 96 4.71 -6.83 3.59
CA ILE A 96 3.26 -7.03 3.46
C ILE A 96 2.55 -5.82 4.07
N SER A 97 1.55 -5.31 3.36
CA SER A 97 0.70 -4.21 3.77
C SER A 97 -0.73 -4.73 3.89
N VAL A 98 -1.36 -4.57 5.06
CA VAL A 98 -2.77 -4.94 5.31
C VAL A 98 -3.54 -3.74 5.88
#